data_AF-D3CWF9-F1
#
_entry.id   AF-D3CWF9-F1
#
_cell.length_a   1.000
_cell.length_b   1.000
_cell.length_c   1.000
_cell.angle_alpha   90.00
_cell.angle_beta   90.00
_cell.angle_gamma   90.00
#
_symmetry.space_group_name_H-M   'P 1'
#
loop_
_entity.id
_entity.type
_entity.pdbx_description
1 polymer ?
#
loop_
_entity_poly.entity_id
_entity_poly.type
_entity_poly.pdbx_seq_one_letter_code
_entity_poly.pdbx_strand_id
1 'polypeptide(L)' 'MPTRISASATTPGTSEERGTRLWTANDLARYLGVPINTIYKWRSTGEGPPAYRVGRYLRFDAVDVADWLEKQRSE' A
#
# COMPACT_ATOMS: atom_id res chain seq x y z
N MET A 1 15.15 46.92 -17.27
CA MET A 1 14.51 46.33 -18.46
C MET A 1 15.30 45.09 -18.86
N PRO A 2 14.69 43.92 -19.08
CA PRO A 2 13.79 43.19 -18.19
C PRO A 2 14.50 41.97 -17.56
N THR A 3 14.32 41.81 -16.24
CA THR A 3 14.54 40.55 -15.53
C THR A 3 13.57 39.51 -16.09
N ARG A 4 14.09 38.49 -16.77
CA ARG A 4 13.28 37.35 -17.19
C ARG A 4 13.06 36.44 -15.98
N ILE A 5 11.95 36.71 -15.30
CA ILE A 5 11.14 35.68 -14.65
C ILE A 5 11.00 34.47 -15.59
N SER A 6 11.45 33.32 -15.13
CA SER A 6 11.03 32.01 -15.63
C SER A 6 10.73 31.21 -14.37
N ALA A 7 9.55 31.44 -13.79
CA ALA A 7 8.35 30.64 -14.05
C ALA A 7 8.53 29.23 -13.47
N SER A 8 8.01 29.06 -12.26
CA SER A 8 7.54 27.78 -11.73
C SER A 8 6.62 27.16 -12.78
N ALA A 9 7.19 26.29 -13.61
CA ALA A 9 6.44 25.56 -14.61
C ALA A 9 5.97 24.24 -13.98
N THR A 10 4.65 24.17 -13.84
CA THR A 10 3.85 22.98 -14.21
C THR A 10 3.93 21.81 -13.23
N THR A 11 3.02 21.72 -12.24
CA THR A 11 1.61 21.28 -12.37
C THR A 11 1.48 19.75 -12.22
N PRO A 12 0.44 19.31 -11.49
CA PRO A 12 0.39 18.06 -10.76
C PRO A 12 0.09 16.89 -11.69
N GLY A 13 0.67 15.74 -11.41
CA GLY A 13 0.55 14.62 -12.33
C GLY A 13 1.28 13.37 -11.87
N THR A 14 1.01 12.90 -10.66
CA THR A 14 0.91 11.45 -10.44
C THR A 14 -0.21 11.16 -9.46
N SER A 15 -1.39 11.71 -9.76
CA SER A 15 -2.67 11.13 -9.33
C SER A 15 -3.10 10.00 -10.29
N GLU A 16 -2.26 9.65 -11.27
CA GLU A 16 -2.49 8.64 -12.31
C GLU A 16 -1.51 7.45 -12.23
N GLU A 17 -1.13 7.04 -11.02
CA GLU A 17 -0.95 5.60 -10.76
C GLU A 17 -2.07 5.14 -9.81
N ARG A 18 -3.32 5.35 -10.24
CA ARG A 18 -4.48 4.57 -9.77
C ARG A 18 -4.44 3.14 -10.36
N GLY A 19 -3.24 2.58 -10.39
CA GLY A 19 -2.91 1.24 -10.83
C GLY A 19 -2.23 0.52 -9.68
N THR A 20 -3.05 -0.08 -8.82
CA THR A 20 -2.72 -1.33 -8.10
C THR A 20 -1.26 -1.47 -7.69
N ARG A 21 -0.79 -0.61 -6.77
CA ARG A 21 0.50 -0.82 -6.11
C ARG A 21 0.36 -2.04 -5.21
N LEU A 22 0.58 -3.22 -5.80
CA LEU A 22 0.52 -4.50 -5.13
C LEU A 22 1.67 -4.55 -4.11
N TRP A 23 1.32 -4.31 -2.85
CA TRP A 23 2.22 -4.38 -1.72
C TRP A 23 2.68 -5.82 -1.52
N THR A 24 3.97 -5.98 -1.20
CA THR A 24 4.49 -7.26 -0.74
C THR A 24 4.24 -7.40 0.76
N ALA A 25 4.39 -8.61 1.30
CA ALA A 25 4.35 -8.81 2.75
C ALA A 25 5.32 -7.89 3.51
N ASN A 26 6.46 -7.54 2.90
CA ASN A 26 7.41 -6.60 3.47
C ASN A 26 6.91 -5.14 3.44
N ASP A 27 6.26 -4.73 2.35
CA ASP A 27 5.69 -3.39 2.24
C ASP A 27 4.53 -3.20 3.22
N LEU A 28 3.67 -4.23 3.32
CA LEU A 28 2.60 -4.30 4.30
C LEU A 28 3.13 -4.22 5.74
N ALA A 29 4.18 -5.00 6.05
CA ALA A 29 4.85 -4.96 7.35
C ALA A 29 5.35 -3.55 7.69
N ARG A 30 5.98 -2.86 6.71
CA ARG A 30 6.44 -1.48 6.89
C ARG A 30 5.28 -0.50 7.07
N TYR A 31 4.18 -0.68 6.34
CA TYR A 31 3.01 0.19 6.41
C TYR A 31 2.28 0.09 7.76
N LEU A 32 2.03 -1.14 8.25
CA LEU A 32 1.38 -1.37 9.54
C LEU A 32 2.35 -1.21 10.72
N GLY A 33 3.65 -1.15 10.47
CA GLY A 33 4.67 -1.14 11.53
C GLY A 33 4.78 -2.49 12.27
N VAL A 34 4.31 -3.59 11.66
CA VAL A 34 4.37 -4.94 12.23
C VAL A 34 5.50 -5.73 11.57
N PRO A 35 6.17 -6.66 12.30
CA PRO A 35 7.21 -7.48 11.69
C PRO A 35 6.61 -8.43 10.64
N ILE A 36 7.38 -8.74 9.58
CA ILE A 36 6.94 -9.63 8.50
C ILE A 36 6.54 -11.04 8.99
N ASN A 37 7.14 -11.50 10.09
CA ASN A 37 6.75 -12.74 10.76
C ASN A 37 5.30 -12.72 11.24
N THR A 38 4.79 -11.56 11.66
CA THR A 38 3.38 -11.39 12.02
C THR A 38 2.49 -11.58 10.79
N ILE A 39 2.87 -11.03 9.63
CA ILE A 39 2.15 -11.24 8.37
C ILE A 39 2.12 -12.74 7.98
N TYR A 40 3.22 -13.47 8.18
CA TYR A 40 3.24 -14.91 7.96
C TYR A 40 2.40 -15.68 8.99
N LYS A 41 2.38 -15.23 10.25
CA LYS A 41 1.55 -15.82 11.31
C LYS A 41 0.07 -15.66 11.01
N TRP A 42 -0.33 -14.46 10.60
CA TRP A 42 -1.66 -14.13 10.09
C TRP A 42 -2.13 -15.06 8.97
N ARG A 43 -1.22 -15.51 8.10
CA ARG A 43 -1.56 -16.51 7.08
C ARG A 43 -1.97 -17.87 7.66
N SER A 44 -1.37 -18.28 8.78
CA SER A 44 -1.70 -19.54 9.45
C SER A 44 -2.95 -19.41 10.33
N THR A 45 -3.16 -18.24 10.93
CA THR A 45 -4.30 -17.99 11.82
C THR A 45 -5.57 -17.59 11.06
N GLY A 46 -5.43 -17.08 9.83
CA GLY A 46 -6.55 -16.56 9.03
C GLY A 46 -6.97 -15.14 9.43
N GLU A 47 -6.34 -14.55 10.44
CA GLU A 47 -6.51 -13.14 10.83
C GLU A 47 -5.54 -12.29 10.01
N GLY A 48 -6.00 -11.48 9.08
CA GLY A 48 -5.13 -10.56 8.33
C GLY A 48 -5.77 -10.04 7.04
N PRO A 49 -5.17 -9.01 6.42
CA PRO A 49 -5.70 -8.44 5.18
C PRO A 49 -5.66 -9.47 4.05
N PRO A 50 -6.63 -9.42 3.11
CA PRO A 50 -6.73 -10.40 2.06
C PRO A 50 -5.48 -10.35 1.17
N ALA A 51 -4.76 -11.46 1.14
CA ALA A 51 -3.55 -11.63 0.35
C ALA A 51 -3.87 -12.34 -0.97
N TYR A 52 -3.56 -11.69 -2.08
CA TYR A 52 -3.55 -12.29 -3.39
C TYR A 52 -2.31 -13.17 -3.55
N ARG A 53 -2.53 -14.48 -3.73
CA ARG A 53 -1.45 -15.43 -3.99
C ARG A 53 -1.05 -15.34 -5.45
N VAL A 54 0.09 -14.71 -5.72
CA VAL A 54 0.69 -14.64 -7.05
C VAL A 54 1.89 -15.59 -7.09
N GLY A 55 1.60 -16.87 -7.35
CA GLY A 55 2.58 -17.95 -7.35
C GLY A 55 3.19 -18.20 -5.96
N ARG A 56 4.49 -17.94 -5.83
CA ARG A 56 5.28 -18.00 -4.57
C ARG A 56 5.09 -16.76 -3.69
N TYR A 57 4.66 -15.64 -4.26
CA TYR A 57 4.67 -14.34 -3.59
C TYR A 57 3.26 -13.97 -3.12
N LEU A 58 3.17 -13.45 -1.90
CA LEU A 58 1.96 -12.80 -1.41
C LEU A 58 1.98 -11.34 -1.86
N ARG A 59 0.90 -10.94 -2.51
CA ARG A 59 0.64 -9.55 -2.87
C ARG A 59 -0.62 -9.07 -2.17
N PHE A 60 -0.61 -7.83 -1.76
CA PHE A 60 -1.68 -7.17 -1.04
C PHE A 60 -2.05 -5.93 -1.83
N ASP A 61 -3.34 -5.65 -1.96
CA ASP A 61 -3.75 -4.37 -2.50
C ASP A 61 -3.89 -3.36 -1.35
N ALA A 62 -3.46 -2.11 -1.58
CA ALA A 62 -3.56 -1.07 -0.56
C ALA A 62 -5.03 -0.78 -0.20
N VAL A 63 -5.96 -0.94 -1.15
CA VAL A 63 -7.40 -0.74 -0.93
C VAL A 63 -7.95 -1.83 -0.02
N ASP A 64 -7.62 -3.09 -0.31
CA ASP A 64 -8.01 -4.24 0.51
C ASP A 64 -7.43 -4.17 1.94
N VAL A 65 -6.19 -3.69 2.08
CA VAL A 65 -5.56 -3.50 3.40
C VAL A 65 -6.27 -2.40 4.19
N ALA A 66 -6.67 -1.32 3.53
CA ALA A 66 -7.44 -0.24 4.16
C ALA A 66 -8.83 -0.73 4.60
N ASP A 67 -9.57 -1.42 3.73
CA ASP A 67 -10.89 -2.02 4.06
C ASP A 67 -10.79 -3.01 5.23
N TRP A 68 -9.74 -3.83 5.26
CA TRP A 68 -9.48 -4.73 6.38
C TRP A 68 -9.20 -3.99 7.69
N LEU A 69 -8.40 -2.91 7.66
CA LEU A 69 -8.14 -2.07 8.85
C LEU A 69 -9.44 -1.42 9.37
N GLU A 70 -10.33 -0.98 8.48
CA GLU A 70 -11.62 -0.40 8.87
C GLU A 70 -12.55 -1.43 9.52
N LYS A 71 -12.57 -2.67 9.01
CA LYS A 71 -13.29 -3.79 9.62
C LYS A 71 -12.75 -4.10 11.01
N GLN A 72 -11.43 -4.23 11.17
CA GLN A 72 -10.79 -4.51 12.46
C GLN A 72 -10.96 -3.38 13.48
N ARG A 73 -11.06 -2.12 13.05
CA ARG A 73 -11.33 -0.99 13.95
C ARG A 73 -12.76 -0.98 14.49
N SER A 74 -13.69 -1.67 13.81
CA SER A 74 -15.12 -1.67 14.15
C SER A 74 -15.55 -2.89 14.99
N GLU A 75 -14.61 -3.76 15.36
CA GLU A 75 -14.80 -4.90 16.27
C GLU A 75 -14.33 -4.61 17.70
#